data_AF-A0A2N8TFM5-F1
#
_entry.id   AF-A0A2N8TFM5-F1
#
_cell.length_a   1.000
_cell.length_b   1.000
_cell.length_c   1.000
_cell.angle_alpha   90.00
_cell.angle_beta   90.00
_cell.angle_gamma   90.00
#
_symmetry.space_group_name_H-M   'P 1'
#
loop_
_entity.id
_entity.type
_entity.pdbx_description
1 polymer ?
#
loop_
_entity_poly.entity_id
_entity_poly.type
_entity_poly.pdbx_seq_one_letter_code
_entity_poly.pdbx_strand_id
1 'polypeptide(L)'
;MSDSSRDTAEGAGWGTTERGAYQRLMPPKTEKISWLNPRMLWVARNGVLASWFGDPTGGTRSRWVAQRAATGAPAGKVIRRDDPDRFSFLVIGDTGEGDDPQYAVVPGLLRTGRDTRFAVLASDVIYPVGSADDYDTKFFRPYRDYQAPIYAIPGNHDWYEDLGGFMRVFCGDAPPL
;
A
#
# COMPACT_ATOMS: atom_id res chain seq x y z
N MET A 1 -17.84 -30.03 -12.62
CA MET A 1 -18.07 -28.62 -12.99
C MET A 1 -16.72 -27.92 -12.90
N SER A 2 -16.48 -26.85 -13.66
CA SER A 2 -15.17 -26.17 -13.67
C SER A 2 -15.01 -25.35 -12.38
N ASP A 3 -13.92 -25.57 -11.65
CA ASP A 3 -13.54 -24.80 -10.44
C ASP A 3 -12.79 -23.51 -10.78
N SER A 4 -12.81 -23.10 -12.05
CA SER A 4 -12.12 -21.91 -12.54
C SER A 4 -12.97 -20.65 -12.37
N SER A 5 -12.36 -19.59 -11.85
CA SER A 5 -12.95 -18.25 -11.76
C SER A 5 -13.25 -17.61 -13.12
N ARG A 6 -12.72 -18.17 -14.21
CA ARG A 6 -12.99 -17.71 -15.58
C ARG A 6 -14.33 -18.21 -16.12
N ASP A 7 -14.84 -19.31 -15.56
CA ASP A 7 -15.93 -20.07 -16.18
C ASP A 7 -17.23 -19.97 -15.37
N THR A 8 -17.15 -19.82 -14.05
CA THR A 8 -18.33 -19.76 -13.17
C THR A 8 -18.15 -18.79 -12.01
N ALA A 9 -19.27 -18.28 -11.49
CA ALA A 9 -19.28 -17.43 -10.31
C ALA A 9 -18.79 -18.24 -9.09
N GLU A 10 -19.25 -19.48 -8.97
CA GLU A 10 -18.83 -20.43 -7.92
C GLU A 10 -17.33 -20.74 -7.99
N GLY A 11 -16.76 -20.94 -9.19
CA GLY A 11 -15.32 -21.09 -9.39
C GLY A 11 -14.52 -19.82 -9.07
N ALA A 12 -15.17 -18.65 -9.11
CA ALA A 12 -14.62 -17.40 -8.60
C ALA A 12 -14.91 -17.17 -7.10
N GLY A 13 -15.55 -18.13 -6.42
CA GLY A 13 -15.89 -18.07 -5.00
C GLY A 13 -17.17 -17.29 -4.68
N TRP A 14 -17.94 -16.89 -5.68
CA TRP A 14 -19.23 -16.20 -5.54
C TRP A 14 -20.36 -17.23 -5.30
N GLY A 15 -21.39 -16.82 -4.55
CA GLY A 15 -22.54 -17.68 -4.21
C GLY A 15 -22.59 -18.12 -2.75
N THR A 16 -21.55 -17.85 -1.97
CA THR A 16 -21.59 -17.98 -0.50
C THR A 16 -22.04 -16.65 0.13
N THR A 17 -22.97 -16.71 1.09
CA THR A 17 -23.41 -15.53 1.85
C THR A 17 -22.63 -15.33 3.15
N GLU A 18 -21.83 -16.32 3.55
CA GLU A 18 -21.01 -16.26 4.74
C GLU A 18 -19.75 -15.44 4.48
N ARG A 19 -19.53 -14.43 5.32
CA ARG A 19 -18.30 -13.65 5.27
C ARG A 19 -17.13 -14.51 5.72
N GLY A 20 -16.00 -14.35 5.04
CA GLY A 20 -14.78 -15.11 5.33
C GLY A 20 -14.22 -14.85 6.73
N ALA A 21 -13.33 -15.74 7.18
CA ALA A 21 -12.66 -15.66 8.48
C ALA A 21 -11.83 -14.38 8.71
N TYR A 22 -11.57 -13.58 7.67
CA TYR A 22 -10.80 -12.35 7.74
C TYR A 22 -11.39 -11.30 8.68
N GLN A 23 -12.69 -11.35 8.98
CA GLN A 23 -13.32 -10.37 9.87
C GLN A 23 -12.68 -10.36 11.27
N ARG A 24 -12.19 -11.51 11.73
CA ARG A 24 -11.45 -11.61 13.00
C ARG A 24 -10.11 -10.91 12.97
N LEU A 25 -9.59 -10.64 11.77
CA LEU A 25 -8.36 -9.90 11.55
C LEU A 25 -8.60 -8.41 11.44
N MET A 26 -9.85 -7.91 11.31
CA MET A 26 -10.15 -6.48 11.13
C MET A 26 -10.06 -5.68 12.44
N PRO A 27 -9.82 -4.35 12.37
CA PRO A 27 -9.79 -3.51 13.55
C PRO A 27 -11.20 -3.36 14.13
N PRO A 28 -11.34 -3.04 15.43
CA PRO A 28 -12.65 -2.89 16.06
C PRO A 28 -13.47 -1.75 15.47
N LYS A 29 -12.81 -0.78 14.82
CA LYS A 29 -13.43 0.28 14.03
C LYS A 29 -12.71 0.35 12.69
N THR A 30 -13.49 0.35 11.62
CA THR A 30 -13.03 0.58 10.25
C THR A 30 -13.76 1.80 9.71
N GLU A 31 -13.02 2.79 9.22
CA GLU A 31 -13.61 3.90 8.50
C GLU A 31 -13.80 3.49 7.04
N LYS A 32 -15.04 3.50 6.55
CA LYS A 32 -15.31 3.22 5.15
C LYS A 32 -14.97 4.43 4.31
N ILE A 33 -14.11 4.23 3.32
CA ILE A 33 -13.81 5.25 2.33
C ILE A 33 -15.01 5.36 1.39
N SER A 34 -15.52 6.58 1.23
CA SER A 34 -16.55 6.89 0.24
C SER A 34 -16.07 8.05 -0.61
N TRP A 35 -15.66 7.76 -1.84
CA TRP A 35 -15.18 8.76 -2.80
C TRP A 35 -16.25 9.79 -3.20
N LEU A 36 -17.53 9.50 -2.96
CA LEU A 36 -18.64 10.44 -3.15
C LEU A 36 -18.85 11.37 -1.94
N ASN A 37 -18.12 11.19 -0.84
CA ASN A 37 -18.26 12.03 0.34
C ASN A 37 -17.51 13.36 0.14
N PRO A 38 -18.17 14.52 0.31
CA PRO A 38 -17.53 15.82 0.16
C PRO A 38 -16.32 16.03 1.10
N ARG A 39 -16.29 15.39 2.27
CA ARG A 39 -15.12 15.42 3.17
C ARG A 39 -13.92 14.71 2.54
N MET A 40 -14.15 13.61 1.82
CA MET A 40 -13.09 12.84 1.14
C MET A 40 -12.56 13.57 -0.09
N LEU A 41 -13.46 14.17 -0.87
CA LEU A 41 -13.09 15.06 -1.97
C LEU A 41 -12.29 16.28 -1.47
N TRP A 42 -12.65 16.81 -0.31
CA TRP A 42 -11.91 17.89 0.33
C TRP A 42 -10.54 17.45 0.83
N VAL A 43 -10.40 16.25 1.38
CA VAL A 43 -9.09 15.72 1.80
C VAL A 43 -8.20 15.43 0.58
N ALA A 44 -8.77 14.95 -0.53
CA ALA A 44 -8.07 14.77 -1.80
C ALA A 44 -7.92 16.07 -2.63
N ARG A 45 -8.33 17.23 -2.11
CA ARG A 45 -8.32 18.53 -2.83
C ARG A 45 -6.95 18.90 -3.38
N ASN A 46 -5.87 18.43 -2.75
CA ASN A 46 -4.51 18.71 -3.19
C ASN A 46 -4.28 18.16 -4.61
N GLY A 47 -4.90 17.04 -4.99
CA GLY A 47 -4.88 16.54 -6.36
C GLY A 47 -5.61 17.43 -7.36
N VAL A 48 -6.78 17.94 -6.98
CA VAL A 48 -7.58 18.85 -7.82
C VAL A 48 -6.87 20.19 -7.99
N LEU A 49 -6.38 20.76 -6.89
CA LEU A 49 -5.60 22.01 -6.92
C LEU A 49 -4.30 21.84 -7.73
N ALA A 50 -3.58 20.73 -7.58
CA ALA A 50 -2.40 20.40 -8.39
C ALA A 50 -2.75 20.37 -9.89
N SER A 51 -3.88 19.79 -10.27
CA SER A 51 -4.32 19.77 -11.67
C SER A 51 -4.66 21.15 -12.24
N TRP A 52 -5.02 22.12 -11.39
CA TRP A 52 -5.43 23.48 -11.82
C TRP A 52 -4.31 24.52 -11.73
N PHE A 53 -3.40 24.38 -10.76
CA PHE A 53 -2.38 25.40 -10.44
C PHE A 53 -0.94 24.91 -10.65
N GLY A 54 -0.77 23.68 -11.16
CA GLY A 54 0.52 23.04 -11.36
C GLY A 54 0.83 22.05 -10.25
N ASP A 55 1.27 20.85 -10.64
CA ASP A 55 1.53 19.76 -9.72
C ASP A 55 2.88 19.94 -8.99
N PRO A 56 2.88 20.23 -7.66
CA PRO A 56 4.11 20.44 -6.90
C PRO A 56 4.89 19.13 -6.67
N THR A 57 4.29 17.97 -6.97
CA THR A 57 4.87 16.63 -6.75
C THR A 57 6.27 16.52 -7.34
N GLY A 58 6.51 17.06 -8.53
CA GLY A 58 7.83 17.03 -9.15
C GLY A 58 8.91 17.74 -8.32
N GLY A 59 8.56 18.88 -7.71
CA GLY A 59 9.44 19.65 -6.84
C GLY A 59 9.67 18.95 -5.50
N THR A 60 8.60 18.52 -4.82
CA THR A 60 8.68 17.77 -3.56
C THR A 60 9.48 16.47 -3.74
N ARG A 61 9.27 15.72 -4.83
CA ARG A 61 10.07 14.54 -5.17
C ARG A 61 11.56 14.86 -5.30
N SER A 62 11.89 15.95 -5.99
CA SER A 62 13.29 16.36 -6.17
C SER A 62 13.96 16.70 -4.84
N ARG A 63 13.23 17.36 -3.93
CA ARG A 63 13.71 17.67 -2.56
C ARG A 63 13.94 16.39 -1.74
N TRP A 64 13.00 15.44 -1.75
CA TRP A 64 13.18 14.15 -1.08
C TRP A 64 14.41 13.40 -1.60
N VAL A 65 14.57 13.31 -2.93
CA VAL A 65 15.74 12.66 -3.54
C VAL A 65 17.04 13.34 -3.13
N ALA A 66 17.08 14.68 -3.13
CA ALA A 66 18.25 15.44 -2.71
C ALA A 66 18.59 15.21 -1.23
N GLN A 67 17.58 15.22 -0.33
CA GLN A 67 17.77 14.95 1.10
C GLN A 67 18.30 13.52 1.34
N ARG A 68 17.77 12.52 0.60
CA ARG A 68 18.27 11.14 0.67
C ARG A 68 19.71 11.01 0.16
N ALA A 69 20.05 11.69 -0.94
CA ALA A 69 21.41 11.71 -1.43
C ALA A 69 22.38 12.35 -0.41
N ALA A 70 21.98 13.46 0.23
CA ALA A 70 22.77 14.13 1.27
C ALA A 70 22.99 13.27 2.52
N THR A 71 22.09 12.32 2.79
CA THR A 71 22.19 11.36 3.90
C THR A 71 22.85 10.04 3.49
N GLY A 72 23.47 9.99 2.30
CA GLY A 72 24.28 8.86 1.86
C GLY A 72 23.52 7.77 1.09
N ALA A 73 22.30 8.03 0.61
CA ALA A 73 21.60 7.08 -0.24
C ALA A 73 22.39 6.80 -1.54
N PRO A 74 22.45 5.53 -2.02
CA PRO A 74 23.22 5.19 -3.20
C PRO A 74 22.76 5.93 -4.46
N ALA A 75 23.69 6.55 -5.19
CA ALA A 75 23.40 7.29 -6.43
C ALA A 75 22.67 6.44 -7.49
N GLY A 76 23.00 5.14 -7.56
CA GLY A 76 22.35 4.20 -8.48
C GLY A 76 20.91 3.85 -8.12
N LYS A 77 20.42 4.23 -6.93
CA LYS A 77 19.06 3.90 -6.44
C LYS A 77 18.74 2.41 -6.54
N VAL A 78 19.76 1.57 -6.36
CA VAL A 78 19.65 0.10 -6.44
C VAL A 78 19.62 -0.46 -5.02
N ILE A 79 18.59 -1.24 -4.74
CA ILE A 79 18.53 -2.10 -3.55
C ILE A 79 19.25 -3.41 -3.90
N ARG A 80 20.40 -3.65 -3.28
CA ARG A 80 21.14 -4.91 -3.44
C ARG A 80 20.63 -5.93 -2.43
N ARG A 81 20.46 -7.17 -2.87
CA ARG A 81 20.00 -8.30 -2.05
C ARG A 81 20.88 -9.52 -2.33
N ASP A 82 21.09 -10.32 -1.29
CA ASP A 82 21.84 -11.58 -1.35
C ASP A 82 20.85 -12.76 -1.37
N ASP A 83 20.02 -12.78 -2.41
CA ASP A 83 19.06 -13.86 -2.65
C ASP A 83 19.69 -14.95 -3.53
N PRO A 84 19.25 -16.23 -3.40
CA PRO A 84 19.71 -17.32 -4.24
C PRO A 84 19.28 -17.15 -5.70
N ASP A 85 19.90 -17.90 -6.60
CA ASP A 85 19.55 -17.90 -8.04
C ASP A 85 18.07 -18.22 -8.33
N ARG A 86 17.39 -18.93 -7.42
CA ARG A 86 15.96 -19.24 -7.51
C ARG A 86 15.24 -18.79 -6.25
N PHE A 87 14.31 -17.87 -6.42
CA PHE A 87 13.48 -17.36 -5.34
C PHE A 87 12.06 -17.06 -5.83
N SER A 88 11.15 -16.81 -4.88
CA SER A 88 9.81 -16.30 -5.13
C SER A 88 9.59 -15.04 -4.31
N PHE A 89 8.77 -14.14 -4.83
CA PHE A 89 8.39 -12.88 -4.16
C PHE A 89 6.93 -12.58 -4.47
N LEU A 90 6.30 -11.78 -3.60
CA LEU A 90 4.94 -11.29 -3.82
C LEU A 90 4.95 -9.94 -4.52
N VAL A 91 3.94 -9.71 -5.36
CA VAL A 91 3.58 -8.39 -5.87
C VAL A 91 2.14 -8.12 -5.48
N ILE A 92 1.91 -7.01 -4.80
CA ILE A 92 0.61 -6.55 -4.30
C ILE A 92 0.49 -5.07 -4.63
N GLY A 93 -0.71 -4.53 -4.80
CA GLY A 93 -0.91 -3.13 -5.18
C GLY A 93 -2.26 -2.63 -4.70
N ASP A 94 -2.44 -1.31 -4.74
CA ASP A 94 -3.70 -0.64 -4.40
C ASP A 94 -4.22 -1.10 -3.03
N THR A 95 -3.33 -1.08 -2.05
CA THR A 95 -3.62 -1.56 -0.69
C THR A 95 -4.03 -0.40 0.20
N GLY A 96 -4.35 -0.69 1.46
CA GLY A 96 -4.44 0.34 2.48
C GLY A 96 -5.71 1.17 2.41
N GLU A 97 -6.81 0.60 1.93
CA GLU A 97 -8.17 1.10 2.20
C GLU A 97 -8.56 0.85 3.67
N GLY A 98 -8.09 -0.25 4.24
CA GLY A 98 -8.26 -0.61 5.65
C GLY A 98 -9.56 -1.36 5.98
N ASP A 99 -10.28 -1.83 4.96
CA ASP A 99 -11.64 -2.37 5.10
C ASP A 99 -11.81 -3.78 4.48
N ASP A 100 -13.06 -4.20 4.30
CA ASP A 100 -13.41 -5.59 3.97
C ASP A 100 -12.65 -6.15 2.75
N PRO A 101 -12.56 -5.48 1.57
CA PRO A 101 -11.81 -5.96 0.41
C PRO A 101 -10.34 -6.23 0.69
N GLN A 102 -9.64 -5.32 1.39
CA GLN A 102 -8.24 -5.52 1.73
C GLN A 102 -8.07 -6.71 2.66
N TYR A 103 -8.85 -6.78 3.74
CA TYR A 103 -8.72 -7.86 4.71
C TYR A 103 -9.15 -9.22 4.14
N ALA A 104 -10.06 -9.27 3.16
CA ALA A 104 -10.50 -10.50 2.52
C ALA A 104 -9.36 -11.27 1.82
N VAL A 105 -8.38 -10.55 1.25
CA VAL A 105 -7.26 -11.18 0.52
C VAL A 105 -6.06 -11.51 1.42
N VAL A 106 -5.93 -10.85 2.57
CA VAL A 106 -4.79 -11.00 3.50
C VAL A 106 -4.52 -12.45 3.90
N PRO A 107 -5.50 -13.28 4.32
CA PRO A 107 -5.22 -14.67 4.70
C PRO A 107 -4.64 -15.52 3.57
N GLY A 108 -5.10 -15.31 2.33
CA GLY A 108 -4.59 -16.00 1.15
C GLY A 108 -3.17 -15.53 0.81
N LEU A 109 -2.96 -14.21 0.83
CA LEU A 109 -1.65 -13.59 0.64
C LEU A 109 -0.62 -14.11 1.64
N LEU A 110 -0.94 -14.13 2.95
CA LEU A 110 -0.02 -14.61 3.99
C LEU A 110 0.31 -16.10 3.84
N ARG A 111 -0.66 -16.91 3.41
CA ARG A 111 -0.45 -18.34 3.16
C ARG A 111 0.47 -18.56 1.96
N THR A 112 0.20 -17.89 0.84
CA THR A 112 0.98 -18.01 -0.39
C THR A 112 2.37 -17.38 -0.26
N GLY A 113 2.48 -16.30 0.51
CA GLY A 113 3.71 -15.56 0.77
C GLY A 113 4.59 -16.11 1.89
N ARG A 114 4.22 -17.24 2.50
CA ARG A 114 4.93 -17.75 3.68
C ARG A 114 6.43 -17.96 3.44
N ASP A 115 6.78 -18.42 2.24
CA ASP A 115 8.16 -18.79 1.86
C ASP A 115 8.77 -17.80 0.84
N THR A 116 8.14 -16.64 0.62
CA THR A 116 8.66 -15.64 -0.31
C THR A 116 9.77 -14.80 0.33
N ARG A 117 10.77 -14.42 -0.48
CA ARG A 117 11.95 -13.67 0.00
C ARG A 117 11.69 -12.21 0.34
N PHE A 118 10.67 -11.64 -0.29
CA PHE A 118 10.22 -10.27 -0.09
C PHE A 118 8.87 -10.08 -0.78
N ALA A 119 8.20 -8.97 -0.46
CA ALA A 119 7.06 -8.47 -1.21
C ALA A 119 7.38 -7.10 -1.81
N VAL A 120 6.74 -6.78 -2.93
CA VAL A 120 6.71 -5.44 -3.52
C VAL A 120 5.28 -4.95 -3.52
N LEU A 121 5.05 -3.81 -2.87
CA LEU A 121 3.82 -3.06 -2.88
C LEU A 121 3.89 -2.02 -3.99
N ALA A 122 3.21 -2.33 -5.10
CA ALA A 122 3.24 -1.62 -6.35
C ALA A 122 2.15 -0.55 -6.37
N SER A 123 2.49 0.66 -5.91
CA SER A 123 1.63 1.85 -5.90
C SER A 123 0.55 1.82 -4.81
N ASP A 124 0.06 3.03 -4.50
CA ASP A 124 -1.03 3.36 -3.58
C ASP A 124 -1.00 2.52 -2.31
N VAL A 125 -0.07 2.87 -1.43
CA VAL A 125 0.13 2.13 -0.18
C VAL A 125 -1.00 2.40 0.81
N ILE A 126 -1.39 3.67 0.93
CA ILE A 126 -2.34 4.14 1.93
C ILE A 126 -3.38 5.07 1.29
N TYR A 127 -4.63 4.64 1.31
CA TYR A 127 -5.77 5.49 0.99
C TYR A 127 -6.26 6.23 2.23
N PRO A 128 -6.89 7.40 2.06
CA PRO A 128 -7.12 8.07 0.78
C PRO A 128 -5.97 8.99 0.35
N VAL A 129 -5.12 9.43 1.28
CA VAL A 129 -4.15 10.52 1.03
C VAL A 129 -2.74 10.24 1.56
N GLY A 130 -2.42 8.99 1.88
CA GLY A 130 -1.06 8.65 2.30
C GLY A 130 -0.69 9.06 3.72
N SER A 131 -1.68 9.36 4.58
CA SER A 131 -1.42 9.93 5.90
C SER A 131 -0.65 8.98 6.81
N ALA A 132 0.29 9.53 7.60
CA ALA A 132 1.10 8.75 8.52
C ALA A 132 0.26 8.02 9.59
N ASP A 133 -0.84 8.64 10.03
CA ASP A 133 -1.73 8.10 11.07
C ASP A 133 -2.48 6.85 10.62
N ASP A 134 -2.63 6.64 9.30
CA ASP A 134 -3.36 5.52 8.73
C ASP A 134 -2.53 4.22 8.66
N TYR A 135 -1.20 4.32 8.75
CA TYR A 135 -0.31 3.16 8.55
C TYR A 135 -0.52 2.05 9.59
N ASP A 136 -0.88 2.36 10.83
CA ASP A 136 -1.13 1.35 11.87
C ASP A 136 -2.23 0.38 11.44
N THR A 137 -3.39 0.90 11.07
CA THR A 137 -4.57 0.08 10.80
C THR A 137 -4.61 -0.46 9.37
N LYS A 138 -3.98 0.23 8.42
CA LYS A 138 -4.07 -0.05 6.98
C LYS A 138 -2.83 -0.74 6.39
N PHE A 139 -1.68 -0.71 7.06
CA PHE A 139 -0.47 -1.41 6.62
C PHE A 139 0.09 -2.35 7.70
N PHE A 140 0.47 -1.82 8.87
CA PHE A 140 1.15 -2.63 9.90
C PHE A 140 0.26 -3.75 10.41
N ARG A 141 -1.01 -3.47 10.70
CA ARG A 141 -1.96 -4.46 11.20
C ARG A 141 -2.31 -5.58 10.22
N PRO A 142 -2.73 -5.32 8.96
CA PRO A 142 -3.07 -6.39 8.03
C PRO A 142 -1.87 -7.26 7.62
N TYR A 143 -0.67 -6.69 7.57
CA TYR A 143 0.53 -7.40 7.11
C TYR A 143 1.49 -7.83 8.24
N ARG A 144 1.10 -7.67 9.51
CA ARG A 144 1.94 -7.98 10.70
C ARG A 144 2.54 -9.39 10.71
N ASP A 145 1.84 -10.34 10.10
CA ASP A 145 2.19 -11.75 10.11
C ASP A 145 3.06 -12.14 8.89
N TYR A 146 3.32 -11.22 7.96
CA TYR A 146 4.26 -11.41 6.86
C TYR A 146 5.70 -11.24 7.35
N GLN A 147 6.52 -12.29 7.23
CA GLN A 147 7.82 -12.37 7.90
C GLN A 147 9.01 -11.83 7.08
N ALA A 148 8.80 -11.55 5.79
CA ALA A 148 9.87 -11.08 4.90
C ALA A 148 9.78 -9.57 4.65
N PRO A 149 10.85 -8.92 4.15
CA PRO A 149 10.82 -7.50 3.84
C PRO A 149 9.73 -7.13 2.84
N ILE A 150 9.06 -5.99 3.07
CA ILE A 150 8.13 -5.37 2.12
C ILE A 150 8.80 -4.11 1.58
N TYR A 151 8.99 -4.05 0.27
CA TYR A 151 9.37 -2.84 -0.44
C TYR A 151 8.12 -2.19 -1.01
N ALA A 152 8.08 -0.87 -1.10
CA ALA A 152 6.94 -0.17 -1.67
C ALA A 152 7.38 0.86 -2.72
N ILE A 153 6.49 1.12 -3.66
CA ILE A 153 6.58 2.21 -4.63
C ILE A 153 5.39 3.11 -4.35
N PRO A 154 5.57 4.42 -4.13
CA PRO A 154 4.45 5.28 -3.83
C PRO A 154 3.61 5.57 -5.07
N GLY A 155 2.30 5.54 -4.89
CA GLY A 155 1.32 5.96 -5.89
C GLY A 155 0.81 7.37 -5.66
N ASN A 156 -0.13 7.82 -6.48
CA ASN A 156 -0.66 9.19 -6.40
C ASN A 156 -1.35 9.48 -5.07
N HIS A 157 -1.97 8.47 -4.44
CA HIS A 157 -2.61 8.65 -3.14
C HIS A 157 -1.60 8.97 -2.04
N ASP A 158 -0.39 8.42 -2.13
CA ASP A 158 0.68 8.67 -1.17
C ASP A 158 1.25 10.11 -1.28
N TRP A 159 1.08 10.78 -2.43
CA TRP A 159 1.59 12.13 -2.69
C TRP A 159 0.66 13.25 -2.21
N TYR A 160 -0.59 12.96 -1.87
CA TYR A 160 -1.53 14.01 -1.45
C TYR A 160 -1.14 14.71 -0.15
N GLU A 161 -0.35 14.05 0.71
CA GLU A 161 0.33 14.64 1.87
C GLU A 161 1.87 14.67 1.70
N ASP A 162 2.33 15.11 0.53
CA ASP A 162 3.76 15.35 0.22
C ASP A 162 4.69 14.14 0.44
N LEU A 163 4.13 12.92 0.40
CA LEU A 163 4.85 11.65 0.62
C LEU A 163 5.38 11.46 2.06
N GLY A 164 4.96 12.27 3.02
CA GLY A 164 5.53 12.25 4.38
C GLY A 164 5.40 10.89 5.08
N GLY A 165 4.20 10.29 5.08
CA GLY A 165 3.95 8.98 5.69
C GLY A 165 4.79 7.87 5.05
N PHE A 166 4.83 7.84 3.71
CA PHE A 166 5.63 6.87 2.97
C PHE A 166 7.12 6.99 3.28
N MET A 167 7.66 8.21 3.31
CA MET A 167 9.08 8.43 3.59
C MET A 167 9.44 7.94 4.99
N ARG A 168 8.60 8.24 6.01
CA ARG A 168 8.79 7.76 7.38
C ARG A 168 8.83 6.24 7.47
N VAL A 169 7.92 5.55 6.78
CA VAL A 169 7.75 4.09 6.92
C VAL A 169 8.75 3.30 6.08
N PHE A 170 8.99 3.69 4.82
CA PHE A 170 9.80 2.89 3.88
C PHE A 170 11.22 3.43 3.65
N CYS A 171 11.50 4.67 4.02
CA CYS A 171 12.82 5.29 3.81
C CYS A 171 13.54 5.61 5.14
N GLY A 172 13.02 5.10 6.27
CA GLY A 172 13.46 5.45 7.62
C GLY A 172 12.91 6.82 8.05
N ASP A 173 13.12 7.22 9.30
CA ASP A 173 12.69 8.52 9.86
C ASP A 173 13.41 9.72 9.21
N ALA A 174 13.22 9.91 7.90
CA ALA A 174 13.67 11.07 7.16
C ALA A 174 13.04 12.31 7.82
N PRO A 175 13.84 13.35 8.13
CA PRO A 175 13.28 14.59 8.67
C PRO A 175 12.22 15.15 7.70
N PRO A 176 11.13 15.73 8.22
CA PRO A 176 10.15 16.43 7.39
C PRO A 176 10.82 17.45 6.46
N LEU A 177 10.29 17.61 5.24
CA LEU A 177 10.75 18.61 4.25
C LEU A 177 10.33 20.04 4.60
#